data_AF-A0A166APR0-F1
#
_entry.id   AF-A0A166APR0-F1
#
_cell.length_a   1.000
_cell.length_b   1.000
_cell.length_c   1.000
_cell.angle_alpha   90.00
_cell.angle_beta   90.00
_cell.angle_gamma   90.00
#
_symmetry.space_group_name_H-M   'P 1'
#
loop_
_entity.id
_entity.type
_entity.pdbx_description
1 polymer ?
#
loop_
_entity_poly.entity_id
_entity_poly.type
_entity_poly.pdbx_seq_one_letter_code
_entity_poly.pdbx_strand_id
1 'polypeptide(L)'
;MVGATSATDITITNTTDGGLKTAIDTVGDNGTVYMKKGIYTGGNNTGINVNKNLTIIGKGKNTIIKALGNNQIFTVNINVSVSLTLINLTLENGKKIKSSAILSSASIGVINIEKLAMDYKMAKAEKIAGCSSIVSQYNKTSFSYGYRRDSTYGANIYLEKVKINGLNGIKEYKTVNGYFLHTLVLEGGWYIGTGGADIPSTNKKLENLGAKMAYNKKITKTGMLTAYNLVKSLKLGHFVIKSPTGEVGAICYFFGSYKNKMFKLKNGEYAIIPNNPKYFKVGKIKPNLKLADVAIYGLSHDAFGTNRRNIMTYSVEILLKKVNTKINTTKVTIYASNGDGKYVGKKSANLKDNIIYNGKSTSKNSLPTAPKKILIGKLEI
;
A
#
# COMPACT_ATOMS: atom_id res chain seq x y z
N MET A 1 37.29 14.44 -14.52
CA MET A 1 37.07 14.04 -13.11
C MET A 1 36.52 15.24 -12.37
N VAL A 2 35.25 15.21 -11.97
CA VAL A 2 34.68 16.24 -11.09
C VAL A 2 34.86 15.71 -9.66
N GLY A 3 35.71 16.37 -8.89
CA GLY A 3 36.06 15.94 -7.53
C GLY A 3 34.83 15.89 -6.63
N ALA A 4 34.64 14.77 -5.94
CA ALA A 4 33.76 14.71 -4.78
C ALA A 4 34.42 15.54 -3.68
N THR A 5 33.91 16.74 -3.42
CA THR A 5 34.23 17.49 -2.21
C THR A 5 33.70 16.69 -1.01
N SER A 6 34.62 16.15 -0.21
CA SER A 6 34.33 15.55 1.09
C SER A 6 33.44 16.52 1.89
N ALA A 7 32.30 16.05 2.40
CA ALA A 7 31.46 16.86 3.28
C ALA A 7 32.28 17.23 4.53
N THR A 8 32.66 18.48 4.66
CA THR A 8 33.44 18.96 5.82
C THR A 8 32.52 19.02 7.03
N ASP A 9 32.75 18.15 8.01
CA ASP A 9 32.06 18.20 9.28
C ASP A 9 32.40 19.49 10.04
N ILE A 10 31.40 20.14 10.63
CA ILE A 10 31.54 21.41 11.33
C ILE A 10 31.30 21.20 12.82
N THR A 11 32.17 21.74 13.67
CA THR A 11 31.97 21.72 15.13
C THR A 11 31.69 23.14 15.65
N ILE A 12 30.65 23.30 16.46
CA ILE A 12 30.25 24.60 17.04
C ILE A 12 30.08 24.57 18.56
N THR A 13 30.30 25.71 19.20
CA THR A 13 29.91 26.03 20.58
C THR A 13 28.65 26.89 20.58
N ASN A 14 28.04 27.12 21.73
CA ASN A 14 26.90 28.04 21.86
C ASN A 14 27.28 29.53 21.74
N THR A 15 28.55 29.82 21.48
CA THR A 15 29.12 31.16 21.25
C THR A 15 29.73 31.30 19.85
N THR A 16 29.64 30.28 18.99
CA THR A 16 30.11 30.36 17.61
C THR A 16 29.34 31.46 16.87
N ASP A 17 30.08 32.36 16.21
CA ASP A 17 29.50 33.46 15.45
C ASP A 17 28.58 32.93 14.33
N GLY A 18 27.45 33.60 14.13
CA GLY A 18 26.40 33.14 13.22
C GLY A 18 25.66 31.85 13.65
N GLY A 19 26.07 31.23 14.77
CA GLY A 19 25.37 30.13 15.43
C GLY A 19 25.18 28.88 14.58
N LEU A 20 24.17 28.09 14.96
CA LEU A 20 23.81 26.87 14.25
C LEU A 20 23.38 27.12 12.81
N LYS A 21 22.77 28.29 12.52
CA LYS A 21 22.36 28.66 11.16
C LYS A 21 23.56 28.71 10.22
N THR A 22 24.62 29.43 10.58
CA THR A 22 25.81 29.52 9.73
C THR A 22 26.46 28.15 9.55
N ALA A 23 26.57 27.34 10.60
CA ALA A 23 27.09 25.98 10.47
C ALA A 23 26.26 25.12 9.49
N ILE A 24 24.93 25.23 9.54
CA ILE A 24 24.04 24.54 8.60
C ILE A 24 24.18 25.08 7.19
N ASP A 25 24.33 26.39 7.01
CA ASP A 25 24.51 26.98 5.68
C ASP A 25 25.85 26.57 5.05
N THR A 26 26.92 26.50 5.85
CA THR A 26 28.28 26.16 5.41
C THR A 26 28.52 24.66 5.19
N VAL A 27 27.93 23.78 6.01
CA VAL A 27 28.17 22.33 5.89
C VAL A 27 27.64 21.81 4.54
N GLY A 28 28.40 20.93 3.89
CA GLY A 28 28.00 20.31 2.62
C GLY A 28 26.74 19.43 2.76
N ASP A 29 26.13 19.05 1.62
CA ASP A 29 25.05 18.06 1.63
C ASP A 29 25.53 16.72 2.21
N ASN A 30 24.70 16.10 3.05
CA ASN A 30 25.02 14.92 3.86
C ASN A 30 26.09 15.14 4.95
N GLY A 31 26.51 16.38 5.22
CA GLY A 31 27.51 16.64 6.25
C GLY A 31 26.96 16.63 7.68
N THR A 32 27.88 16.68 8.64
CA THR A 32 27.57 16.62 10.08
C THR A 32 27.94 17.91 10.81
N VAL A 33 27.03 18.38 11.65
CA VAL A 33 27.29 19.46 12.62
C VAL A 33 27.39 18.87 14.03
N TYR A 34 28.56 18.98 14.64
CA TYR A 34 28.81 18.59 16.03
C TYR A 34 28.63 19.78 16.96
N MET A 35 27.72 19.66 17.92
CA MET A 35 27.43 20.68 18.91
C MET A 35 28.09 20.31 20.24
N LYS A 36 28.87 21.25 20.81
CA LYS A 36 29.38 21.13 22.17
C LYS A 36 28.24 21.29 23.21
N LYS A 37 28.57 21.08 24.48
CA LYS A 37 27.66 21.36 25.60
C LYS A 37 27.31 22.86 25.60
N GLY A 38 26.03 23.20 25.79
CA GLY A 38 25.57 24.58 25.85
C GLY A 38 24.10 24.75 25.53
N ILE A 39 23.59 25.95 25.78
CA ILE A 39 22.24 26.39 25.40
C ILE A 39 22.37 27.28 24.16
N TYR A 40 21.82 26.80 23.04
CA TYR A 40 21.79 27.46 21.74
C TYR A 40 20.43 28.14 21.59
N THR A 41 20.41 29.46 21.72
CA THR A 41 19.19 30.30 21.68
C THR A 41 19.38 31.50 20.76
N GLY A 42 18.29 32.18 20.41
CA GLY A 42 18.29 33.36 19.53
C GLY A 42 18.06 33.04 18.05
N GLY A 43 18.02 34.10 17.24
CA GLY A 43 17.62 34.03 15.82
C GLY A 43 18.54 33.17 14.95
N ASN A 44 19.81 33.03 15.33
CA ASN A 44 20.79 32.21 14.61
C ASN A 44 20.79 30.72 15.02
N ASN A 45 19.95 30.34 15.98
CA ASN A 45 19.86 28.97 16.49
C ASN A 45 18.46 28.36 16.36
N THR A 46 17.50 29.13 15.85
CA THR A 46 16.07 28.76 15.77
C THR A 46 15.46 29.31 14.49
N GLY A 47 14.32 28.77 14.05
CA GLY A 47 13.68 29.16 12.79
C GLY A 47 14.49 28.77 11.55
N ILE A 48 15.37 27.77 11.66
CA ILE A 48 16.33 27.45 10.60
C ILE A 48 15.67 26.60 9.51
N ASN A 49 15.76 27.06 8.25
CA ASN A 49 15.32 26.30 7.09
C ASN A 49 16.38 25.26 6.72
N VAL A 50 16.01 23.98 6.67
CA VAL A 50 16.89 22.89 6.26
C VAL A 50 16.42 22.36 4.91
N ASN A 51 17.28 22.50 3.90
CA ASN A 51 17.02 22.20 2.49
C ASN A 51 17.99 21.16 1.89
N LYS A 52 18.76 20.47 2.73
CA LYS A 52 19.78 19.49 2.37
C LYS A 52 19.86 18.39 3.43
N ASN A 53 20.42 17.25 3.06
CA ASN A 53 20.64 16.15 3.99
C ASN A 53 21.65 16.58 5.06
N LEU A 54 21.31 16.40 6.33
CA LEU A 54 22.07 16.95 7.43
C LEU A 54 21.98 16.07 8.68
N THR A 55 23.11 15.90 9.36
CA THR A 55 23.15 15.31 10.69
C THR A 55 23.61 16.35 11.72
N ILE A 56 22.91 16.46 12.85
CA ILE A 56 23.30 17.32 13.97
C ILE A 56 23.47 16.45 15.22
N ILE A 57 24.66 16.48 15.82
CA ILE A 57 25.03 15.63 16.95
C ILE A 57 25.42 16.48 18.16
N GLY A 58 24.68 16.36 19.25
CA GLY A 58 25.01 16.98 20.54
C GLY A 58 25.72 16.05 21.52
N LYS A 59 25.81 16.50 22.78
CA LYS A 59 26.40 15.77 23.91
C LYS A 59 25.36 15.45 25.00
N GLY A 60 24.20 14.96 24.57
CA GLY A 60 23.10 14.49 25.42
C GLY A 60 22.23 15.61 25.95
N LYS A 61 21.74 15.47 27.19
CA LYS A 61 20.88 16.47 27.87
C LYS A 61 21.54 17.85 28.04
N ASN A 62 22.86 17.92 27.90
CA ASN A 62 23.66 19.12 28.07
C ASN A 62 23.81 19.97 26.79
N THR A 63 23.29 19.52 25.65
CA THR A 63 23.23 20.30 24.41
C THR A 63 21.77 20.62 24.14
N ILE A 64 21.39 21.89 24.32
CA ILE A 64 20.00 22.34 24.28
C ILE A 64 19.83 23.35 23.16
N ILE A 65 18.90 23.13 22.23
CA ILE A 65 18.44 24.16 21.30
C ILE A 65 17.12 24.71 21.84
N LYS A 66 17.14 25.97 22.26
CA LYS A 66 16.04 26.61 22.98
C LYS A 66 15.41 27.71 22.14
N ALA A 67 14.18 27.48 21.72
CA ALA A 67 13.34 28.50 21.10
C ALA A 67 12.67 29.40 22.15
N LEU A 68 12.13 30.53 21.68
CA LEU A 68 11.51 31.56 22.53
C LEU A 68 9.98 31.43 22.57
N GLY A 69 9.42 30.23 22.35
CA GLY A 69 7.97 29.99 22.36
C GLY A 69 7.19 30.50 21.14
N ASN A 70 7.77 31.42 20.37
CA ASN A 70 7.12 32.04 19.20
C ASN A 70 7.52 31.41 17.86
N ASN A 71 8.67 30.74 17.79
CA ASN A 71 9.26 30.23 16.56
C ASN A 71 9.40 28.70 16.55
N GLN A 72 9.44 28.12 15.36
CA GLN A 72 9.87 26.74 15.15
C GLN A 72 11.38 26.65 15.34
N ILE A 73 11.93 25.50 15.71
CA ILE A 73 13.39 25.35 15.81
C ILE A 73 14.00 25.10 14.42
N PHE A 74 13.42 24.16 13.67
CA PHE A 74 13.76 23.95 12.26
C PHE A 74 12.49 23.87 11.41
N THR A 75 12.64 24.24 10.14
CA THR A 75 11.67 24.03 9.06
C THR A 75 12.33 23.17 7.99
N VAL A 76 11.85 21.95 7.81
CA VAL A 76 12.35 21.05 6.75
C VAL A 76 11.43 21.15 5.54
N ASN A 77 11.99 21.44 4.36
CA ASN A 77 11.19 21.48 3.14
C ASN A 77 10.74 20.07 2.73
N ILE A 78 9.45 19.77 2.93
CA ILE A 78 8.86 18.44 2.69
C ILE A 78 8.59 18.12 1.20
N ASN A 79 8.77 19.10 0.30
CA ASN A 79 8.55 18.93 -1.14
C ASN A 79 9.79 18.43 -1.88
N VAL A 80 10.93 18.35 -1.19
CA VAL A 80 12.18 17.80 -1.69
C VAL A 80 12.63 16.64 -0.80
N SER A 81 13.34 15.66 -1.36
CA SER A 81 13.86 14.51 -0.61
C SER A 81 15.03 14.94 0.29
N VAL A 82 14.71 15.58 1.42
CA VAL A 82 15.66 16.10 2.41
C VAL A 82 15.52 15.32 3.73
N SER A 83 16.65 14.93 4.31
CA SER A 83 16.74 14.28 5.62
C SER A 83 17.42 15.18 6.65
N LEU A 84 16.85 15.29 7.85
CA LEU A 84 17.50 15.92 9.00
C LEU A 84 17.52 14.91 10.15
N THR A 85 18.73 14.60 10.63
CA THR A 85 18.98 13.64 11.70
C THR A 85 19.48 14.39 12.93
N LEU A 86 18.77 14.25 14.06
CA LEU A 86 19.15 14.86 15.34
C LEU A 86 19.55 13.77 16.35
N ILE A 87 20.76 13.86 16.89
CA ILE A 87 21.34 12.85 17.79
C ILE A 87 21.82 13.52 19.07
N ASN A 88 21.46 12.95 20.23
CA ASN A 88 21.99 13.34 21.54
C ASN A 88 21.88 14.85 21.85
N LEU A 89 20.70 15.44 21.69
CA LEU A 89 20.43 16.84 22.02
C LEU A 89 19.00 17.02 22.55
N THR A 90 18.75 18.16 23.19
CA THR A 90 17.44 18.54 23.74
C THR A 90 16.87 19.71 22.95
N LEU A 91 15.58 19.64 22.62
CA LEU A 91 14.84 20.74 21.98
C LEU A 91 13.85 21.33 22.99
N GLU A 92 13.89 22.64 23.21
CA GLU A 92 13.05 23.33 24.19
C GLU A 92 12.27 24.49 23.58
N ASN A 93 11.06 24.71 24.09
CA ASN A 93 10.25 25.92 23.84
C ASN A 93 10.01 26.26 22.36
N GLY A 94 9.94 25.26 21.46
CA GLY A 94 9.53 25.43 20.07
C GLY A 94 8.01 25.56 19.91
N LYS A 95 7.55 26.34 18.94
CA LYS A 95 6.13 26.44 18.57
C LYS A 95 5.75 25.44 17.49
N LYS A 96 4.64 24.73 17.69
CA LYS A 96 4.03 23.86 16.66
C LYS A 96 3.18 24.69 15.71
N ILE A 97 3.53 24.71 14.42
CA ILE A 97 2.72 25.32 13.35
C ILE A 97 2.18 24.18 12.47
N LYS A 98 0.89 24.25 12.10
CA LYS A 98 0.17 23.22 11.31
C LYS A 98 0.71 23.12 9.86
N SER A 99 1.94 22.64 9.65
CA SER A 99 2.46 22.28 8.31
C SER A 99 3.92 21.80 8.32
N SER A 100 4.68 21.99 9.40
CA SER A 100 6.11 21.64 9.46
C SER A 100 6.43 20.93 10.78
N ALA A 101 7.05 19.75 10.68
CA ALA A 101 7.63 19.04 11.82
C ALA A 101 8.77 19.90 12.37
N ILE A 102 8.77 20.31 13.65
CA ILE A 102 9.43 19.56 14.72
C ILE A 102 8.79 19.90 16.09
N LEU A 103 8.69 18.86 16.93
CA LEU A 103 7.98 18.73 18.21
C LEU A 103 8.50 19.64 19.33
N SER A 104 7.61 19.96 20.27
CA SER A 104 7.91 20.53 21.59
C SER A 104 7.70 19.49 22.71
N SER A 105 8.54 19.64 23.75
CA SER A 105 8.57 19.01 25.09
C SER A 105 8.65 17.48 25.20
N ALA A 106 9.83 16.92 24.92
CA ALA A 106 10.39 15.73 25.59
C ALA A 106 11.89 15.61 25.27
N SER A 107 12.69 15.01 26.16
CA SER A 107 14.07 14.61 25.82
C SER A 107 14.03 13.66 24.62
N ILE A 108 14.68 14.05 23.52
CA ILE A 108 14.62 13.34 22.25
C ILE A 108 15.84 12.41 22.12
N GLY A 109 15.58 11.10 22.15
CA GLY A 109 16.44 10.11 21.51
C GLY A 109 16.03 10.00 20.04
N VAL A 110 17.01 10.11 19.12
CA VAL A 110 16.92 9.93 17.66
C VAL A 110 15.54 10.23 17.05
N ILE A 111 15.29 11.49 16.66
CA ILE A 111 14.20 11.78 15.72
C ILE A 111 14.73 11.55 14.31
N ASN A 112 14.26 10.48 13.67
CA ASN A 112 14.35 10.33 12.21
C ASN A 112 13.12 11.04 11.59
N ILE A 113 13.33 12.21 10.98
CA ILE A 113 12.27 13.05 10.42
C ILE A 113 11.57 12.38 9.22
N GLU A 114 12.21 11.42 8.53
CA GLU A 114 11.53 10.61 7.51
C GLU A 114 10.32 9.87 8.11
N LYS A 115 10.46 9.36 9.33
CA LYS A 115 9.38 8.69 10.05
C LYS A 115 8.24 9.64 10.39
N LEU A 116 8.52 10.87 10.84
CA LEU A 116 7.49 11.87 11.16
C LEU A 116 6.76 12.41 9.92
N ALA A 117 7.49 12.68 8.82
CA ALA A 117 6.90 13.06 7.55
C ALA A 117 6.04 11.93 6.97
N MET A 118 6.48 10.68 7.17
CA MET A 118 5.75 9.49 6.82
C MET A 118 4.52 9.29 7.70
N ASP A 119 4.60 9.50 9.01
CA ASP A 119 3.47 9.45 9.94
C ASP A 119 2.42 10.52 9.62
N TYR A 120 2.84 11.75 9.28
CA TYR A 120 1.93 12.81 8.82
C TYR A 120 1.28 12.49 7.47
N LYS A 121 2.06 11.97 6.50
CA LYS A 121 1.53 11.47 5.22
C LYS A 121 0.57 10.31 5.45
N MET A 122 0.85 9.40 6.36
CA MET A 122 -0.01 8.27 6.74
C MET A 122 -1.31 8.74 7.41
N ALA A 123 -1.27 9.71 8.33
CA ALA A 123 -2.46 10.25 8.97
C ALA A 123 -3.39 10.99 7.99
N LYS A 124 -2.82 11.71 7.01
CA LYS A 124 -3.60 12.31 5.91
C LYS A 124 -4.09 11.24 4.91
N ALA A 125 -3.28 10.20 4.69
CA ALA A 125 -3.56 9.12 3.76
C ALA A 125 -4.54 8.06 4.28
N GLU A 126 -4.71 7.87 5.59
CA GLU A 126 -5.75 7.00 6.14
C GLU A 126 -7.19 7.48 5.81
N LYS A 127 -7.33 8.73 5.31
CA LYS A 127 -8.56 9.25 4.70
C LYS A 127 -8.67 9.01 3.17
N ILE A 128 -7.66 8.38 2.55
CA ILE A 128 -7.58 8.16 1.10
C ILE A 128 -8.26 6.82 0.73
N ALA A 129 -8.93 6.84 -0.41
CA ALA A 129 -9.52 5.68 -1.05
C ALA A 129 -8.46 4.57 -1.28
N GLY A 130 -8.82 3.32 -1.03
CA GLY A 130 -7.86 2.23 -1.14
C GLY A 130 -8.51 0.86 -1.30
N CYS A 131 -8.15 0.19 -2.40
CA CYS A 131 -8.68 -1.11 -2.74
C CYS A 131 -8.12 -2.22 -1.84
N SER A 132 -8.80 -3.37 -1.86
CA SER A 132 -8.36 -4.56 -1.15
C SER A 132 -8.67 -5.82 -1.94
N SER A 133 -7.72 -6.75 -1.97
CA SER A 133 -7.94 -8.12 -2.42
C SER A 133 -8.15 -9.06 -1.24
N ILE A 134 -8.83 -10.17 -1.50
CA ILE A 134 -8.86 -11.34 -0.62
C ILE A 134 -8.54 -12.58 -1.44
N VAL A 135 -7.71 -13.45 -0.86
CA VAL A 135 -7.48 -14.80 -1.37
C VAL A 135 -7.76 -15.81 -0.28
N SER A 136 -8.35 -16.95 -0.64
CA SER A 136 -8.60 -18.03 0.32
C SER A 136 -8.29 -19.41 -0.27
N GLN A 137 -7.93 -20.31 0.62
CA GLN A 137 -7.81 -21.74 0.36
C GLN A 137 -8.96 -22.43 1.09
N TYR A 138 -10.11 -22.59 0.43
CA TYR A 138 -11.28 -23.19 1.08
C TYR A 138 -11.03 -24.67 1.36
N ASN A 139 -10.58 -25.39 0.34
CA ASN A 139 -10.07 -26.76 0.43
C ASN A 139 -9.01 -27.00 -0.66
N LYS A 140 -8.65 -28.25 -0.98
CA LYS A 140 -7.62 -28.57 -1.99
C LYS A 140 -7.99 -28.17 -3.43
N THR A 141 -9.28 -28.08 -3.77
CA THR A 141 -9.77 -27.85 -5.14
C THR A 141 -10.71 -26.65 -5.25
N SER A 142 -11.08 -26.01 -4.13
CA SER A 142 -11.98 -24.86 -4.11
C SER A 142 -11.31 -23.63 -3.47
N PHE A 143 -11.49 -22.49 -4.11
CA PHE A 143 -10.93 -21.21 -3.70
C PHE A 143 -11.97 -20.10 -3.80
N SER A 144 -11.89 -19.12 -2.89
CA SER A 144 -12.67 -17.90 -2.98
C SER A 144 -11.73 -16.71 -3.08
N TYR A 145 -11.87 -15.95 -4.16
CA TYR A 145 -11.11 -14.74 -4.40
C TYR A 145 -12.05 -13.56 -4.48
N GLY A 146 -11.52 -12.37 -4.21
CA GLY A 146 -12.30 -11.16 -4.40
C GLY A 146 -11.47 -9.91 -4.44
N TYR A 147 -12.10 -8.87 -4.97
CA TYR A 147 -11.54 -7.53 -5.04
C TYR A 147 -12.61 -6.53 -4.63
N ARG A 148 -12.27 -5.64 -3.71
CA ARG A 148 -13.09 -4.49 -3.36
C ARG A 148 -12.49 -3.25 -3.98
N ARG A 149 -13.23 -2.64 -4.90
CA ARG A 149 -12.90 -1.33 -5.44
C ARG A 149 -13.24 -0.26 -4.41
N ASP A 150 -12.29 0.64 -4.17
CA ASP A 150 -12.48 1.82 -3.35
C ASP A 150 -11.89 3.02 -4.08
N SER A 151 -12.74 3.98 -4.45
CA SER A 151 -12.33 5.07 -5.33
C SER A 151 -13.25 6.28 -5.20
N THR A 152 -12.70 7.48 -5.32
CA THR A 152 -13.47 8.73 -5.38
C THR A 152 -14.30 8.86 -6.64
N TYR A 153 -14.04 8.08 -7.70
CA TYR A 153 -14.72 8.20 -8.99
C TYR A 153 -15.36 6.88 -9.45
N GLY A 154 -16.44 6.99 -10.21
CA GLY A 154 -17.12 5.84 -10.81
C GLY A 154 -16.38 5.31 -12.03
N ALA A 155 -16.45 4.00 -12.27
CA ALA A 155 -15.86 3.39 -13.45
C ALA A 155 -16.58 2.10 -13.82
N ASN A 156 -16.86 1.88 -15.10
CA ASN A 156 -17.32 0.57 -15.55
C ASN A 156 -16.27 -0.50 -15.27
N ILE A 157 -16.73 -1.65 -14.76
CA ILE A 157 -15.89 -2.81 -14.48
C ILE A 157 -16.08 -3.82 -15.61
N TYR A 158 -15.01 -4.13 -16.33
CA TYR A 158 -15.03 -5.05 -17.46
C TYR A 158 -14.55 -6.43 -17.02
N LEU A 159 -15.29 -7.46 -17.42
CA LEU A 159 -15.00 -8.87 -17.20
C LEU A 159 -14.91 -9.57 -18.57
N GLU A 160 -13.71 -10.00 -18.93
CA GLU A 160 -13.43 -10.58 -20.26
C GLU A 160 -12.64 -11.88 -20.15
N LYS A 161 -13.06 -12.87 -20.96
CA LYS A 161 -12.24 -14.06 -21.20
C LYS A 161 -10.95 -13.66 -21.89
N VAL A 162 -9.84 -14.20 -21.43
CA VAL A 162 -8.51 -13.88 -21.97
C VAL A 162 -7.67 -15.15 -22.13
N LYS A 163 -6.70 -15.09 -23.04
CA LYS A 163 -5.59 -16.06 -23.11
C LYS A 163 -4.29 -15.29 -22.93
N ILE A 164 -3.60 -15.49 -21.80
CA ILE A 164 -2.38 -14.76 -21.45
C ILE A 164 -1.27 -15.77 -21.18
N ASN A 165 -0.15 -15.64 -21.90
CA ASN A 165 0.96 -16.61 -21.85
C ASN A 165 0.47 -18.06 -22.06
N GLY A 166 -0.49 -18.27 -22.95
CA GLY A 166 -1.05 -19.59 -23.23
C GLY A 166 -2.10 -20.10 -22.24
N LEU A 167 -2.27 -19.45 -21.08
CA LEU A 167 -3.27 -19.82 -20.06
C LEU A 167 -4.61 -19.14 -20.33
N ASN A 168 -5.70 -19.89 -20.27
CA ASN A 168 -7.05 -19.32 -20.30
C ASN A 168 -7.39 -18.67 -18.96
N GLY A 169 -8.23 -17.63 -19.00
CA GLY A 169 -8.55 -16.85 -17.82
C GLY A 169 -9.77 -15.95 -17.95
N ILE A 170 -10.14 -15.33 -16.84
CA ILE A 170 -11.08 -14.22 -16.75
C ILE A 170 -10.38 -13.04 -16.10
N LYS A 171 -10.49 -11.88 -16.75
CA LYS A 171 -9.85 -10.64 -16.33
C LYS A 171 -10.88 -9.61 -15.92
N GLU A 172 -10.69 -9.01 -14.75
CA GLU A 172 -11.42 -7.84 -14.25
C GLU A 172 -10.54 -6.60 -14.37
N TYR A 173 -11.02 -5.57 -15.03
CA TYR A 173 -10.29 -4.32 -15.18
C TYR A 173 -11.22 -3.12 -15.36
N LYS A 174 -10.64 -1.92 -15.33
CA LYS A 174 -11.30 -0.69 -15.75
C LYS A 174 -10.44 0.09 -16.74
N THR A 175 -11.06 1.04 -17.42
CA THR A 175 -10.42 1.93 -18.40
C THR A 175 -10.49 3.41 -18.03
N VAL A 176 -11.31 3.79 -17.04
CA VAL A 176 -11.38 5.17 -16.53
C VAL A 176 -10.05 5.53 -15.86
N ASN A 177 -9.46 6.66 -16.25
CA ASN A 177 -8.09 7.08 -15.92
C ASN A 177 -7.01 6.12 -16.44
N GLY A 178 -7.33 5.35 -17.48
CA GLY A 178 -6.45 4.38 -18.10
C GLY A 178 -6.63 2.96 -17.58
N TYR A 179 -5.94 2.03 -18.26
CA TYR A 179 -6.02 0.61 -17.96
C TYR A 179 -5.55 0.32 -16.53
N PHE A 180 -6.40 -0.40 -15.79
CA PHE A 180 -6.08 -0.85 -14.44
C PHE A 180 -6.63 -2.26 -14.24
N LEU A 181 -5.74 -3.22 -14.01
CA LEU A 181 -6.12 -4.59 -13.66
C LEU A 181 -6.64 -4.60 -12.21
N HIS A 182 -7.79 -5.22 -11.95
CA HIS A 182 -8.24 -5.51 -10.59
C HIS A 182 -7.92 -6.96 -10.22
N THR A 183 -8.37 -7.89 -11.07
CA THR A 183 -8.30 -9.34 -10.83
C THR A 183 -7.98 -10.06 -12.14
N LEU A 184 -7.14 -11.08 -12.07
CA LEU A 184 -6.99 -12.08 -13.12
C LEU A 184 -7.06 -13.48 -12.48
N VAL A 185 -8.06 -14.26 -12.86
CA VAL A 185 -8.18 -15.68 -12.50
C VAL A 185 -7.79 -16.50 -13.73
N LEU A 186 -6.79 -17.35 -13.59
CA LEU A 186 -6.29 -18.21 -14.67
C LEU A 186 -6.65 -19.67 -14.40
N GLU A 187 -6.62 -20.48 -15.45
CA GLU A 187 -6.78 -21.93 -15.39
C GLU A 187 -5.85 -22.57 -14.33
N GLY A 188 -6.30 -23.68 -13.77
CA GLY A 188 -5.72 -24.31 -12.60
C GLY A 188 -6.04 -23.59 -11.29
N GLY A 189 -6.71 -22.43 -11.31
CA GLY A 189 -7.12 -21.69 -10.11
C GLY A 189 -6.08 -20.69 -9.59
N TRP A 190 -5.16 -20.27 -10.45
CA TRP A 190 -4.24 -19.17 -10.17
C TRP A 190 -4.99 -17.84 -10.05
N TYR A 191 -4.57 -16.99 -9.11
CA TYR A 191 -5.13 -15.66 -8.91
C TYR A 191 -4.04 -14.61 -8.91
N ILE A 192 -4.29 -13.49 -9.58
CA ILE A 192 -3.51 -12.26 -9.52
C ILE A 192 -4.47 -11.12 -9.18
N GLY A 193 -4.08 -10.25 -8.24
CA GLY A 193 -4.84 -9.06 -7.88
C GLY A 193 -3.94 -7.84 -7.70
N THR A 194 -4.42 -6.67 -8.10
CA THR A 194 -3.66 -5.42 -8.06
C THR A 194 -4.51 -4.26 -7.54
N GLY A 195 -3.91 -3.40 -6.73
CA GLY A 195 -4.48 -2.13 -6.27
C GLY A 195 -3.40 -1.04 -6.26
N GLY A 196 -3.81 0.23 -6.27
CA GLY A 196 -2.87 1.37 -6.26
C GLY A 196 -3.28 2.50 -7.17
N ALA A 197 -2.30 3.25 -7.66
CA ALA A 197 -2.51 4.39 -8.55
C ALA A 197 -2.81 4.00 -10.00
N ASP A 198 -3.54 4.87 -10.71
CA ASP A 198 -3.94 4.74 -12.12
C ASP A 198 -2.76 4.97 -13.07
N ILE A 199 -1.75 4.10 -13.02
CA ILE A 199 -0.58 4.13 -13.91
C ILE A 199 -0.64 2.90 -14.82
N PRO A 200 -1.12 3.04 -16.07
CA PRO A 200 -1.38 1.90 -16.95
C PRO A 200 -0.15 1.03 -17.23
N SER A 201 1.02 1.65 -17.42
CA SER A 201 2.27 0.93 -17.71
C SER A 201 2.70 0.02 -16.56
N THR A 202 2.60 0.50 -15.31
CA THR A 202 2.90 -0.29 -14.12
C THR A 202 1.88 -1.41 -13.93
N ASN A 203 0.59 -1.13 -14.11
CA ASN A 203 -0.47 -2.14 -14.00
C ASN A 203 -0.28 -3.27 -15.02
N LYS A 204 0.00 -2.96 -16.29
CA LYS A 204 0.32 -3.98 -17.32
C LYS A 204 1.55 -4.81 -16.96
N LYS A 205 2.60 -4.18 -16.40
CA LYS A 205 3.80 -4.91 -15.94
C LYS A 205 3.47 -5.89 -14.81
N LEU A 206 2.64 -5.48 -13.84
CA LEU A 206 2.19 -6.35 -12.74
C LEU A 206 1.33 -7.52 -13.25
N GLU A 207 0.40 -7.27 -14.17
CA GLU A 207 -0.39 -8.31 -14.85
C GLU A 207 0.50 -9.36 -15.50
N ASN A 208 1.39 -8.92 -16.39
CA ASN A 208 2.28 -9.82 -17.15
C ASN A 208 3.22 -10.60 -16.24
N LEU A 209 3.75 -9.96 -15.19
CA LEU A 209 4.61 -10.60 -14.21
C LEU A 209 3.89 -11.70 -13.44
N GLY A 210 2.67 -11.43 -12.96
CA GLY A 210 1.85 -12.41 -12.28
C GLY A 210 1.45 -13.58 -13.20
N ALA A 211 1.01 -13.28 -14.43
CA ALA A 211 0.68 -14.29 -15.43
C ALA A 211 1.88 -15.16 -15.81
N LYS A 212 3.11 -14.59 -15.88
CA LYS A 212 4.34 -15.35 -16.16
C LYS A 212 4.68 -16.31 -15.00
N MET A 213 4.52 -15.87 -13.75
CA MET A 213 4.70 -16.76 -12.59
C MET A 213 3.66 -17.89 -12.56
N ALA A 214 2.41 -17.60 -12.94
CA ALA A 214 1.36 -18.61 -13.06
C ALA A 214 1.65 -19.62 -14.18
N TYR A 215 2.07 -19.15 -15.36
CA TYR A 215 2.50 -20.01 -16.48
C TYR A 215 3.64 -20.94 -16.08
N ASN A 216 4.64 -20.41 -15.39
CA ASN A 216 5.76 -21.18 -14.85
C ASN A 216 5.40 -22.02 -13.61
N LYS A 217 4.14 -21.99 -13.17
CA LYS A 217 3.60 -22.70 -12.02
C LYS A 217 4.35 -22.45 -10.71
N LYS A 218 5.01 -21.28 -10.57
CA LYS A 218 5.88 -20.97 -9.42
C LYS A 218 5.89 -19.49 -9.08
N ILE A 219 5.59 -19.17 -7.83
CA ILE A 219 5.80 -17.84 -7.26
C ILE A 219 7.27 -17.73 -6.87
N THR A 220 8.00 -16.78 -7.45
CA THR A 220 9.46 -16.65 -7.27
C THR A 220 9.82 -15.43 -6.44
N LYS A 221 10.90 -15.50 -5.66
CA LYS A 221 11.42 -14.36 -4.89
C LYS A 221 11.76 -13.17 -5.82
N THR A 222 12.41 -13.44 -6.95
CA THR A 222 12.74 -12.41 -7.96
C THR A 222 11.48 -11.77 -8.53
N GLY A 223 10.47 -12.56 -8.88
CA GLY A 223 9.18 -12.03 -9.33
C GLY A 223 8.52 -11.15 -8.28
N MET A 224 8.53 -11.58 -7.00
CA MET A 224 7.99 -10.78 -5.90
C MET A 224 8.81 -9.50 -5.64
N LEU A 225 10.13 -9.51 -5.83
CA LEU A 225 10.96 -8.31 -5.72
C LEU A 225 10.64 -7.29 -6.83
N THR A 226 10.49 -7.76 -8.07
CA THR A 226 10.06 -6.92 -9.19
C THR A 226 8.67 -6.32 -8.94
N ALA A 227 7.72 -7.14 -8.49
CA ALA A 227 6.38 -6.66 -8.14
C ALA A 227 6.44 -5.61 -7.02
N TYR A 228 7.29 -5.81 -6.01
CA TYR A 228 7.47 -4.86 -4.92
C TYR A 228 7.98 -3.51 -5.42
N ASN A 229 8.99 -3.49 -6.29
CA ASN A 229 9.54 -2.25 -6.84
C ASN A 229 8.49 -1.49 -7.69
N LEU A 230 7.67 -2.23 -8.46
CA LEU A 230 6.56 -1.65 -9.23
C LEU A 230 5.48 -1.07 -8.31
N VAL A 231 5.04 -1.79 -7.27
CA VAL A 231 4.05 -1.28 -6.33
C VAL A 231 4.60 -0.09 -5.52
N LYS A 232 5.88 -0.13 -5.13
CA LYS A 232 6.58 0.98 -4.45
C LYS A 232 6.61 2.24 -5.32
N SER A 233 6.80 2.11 -6.64
CA SER A 233 6.80 3.27 -7.54
C SER A 233 5.43 3.97 -7.63
N LEU A 234 4.34 3.24 -7.38
CA LEU A 234 2.99 3.81 -7.27
C LEU A 234 2.77 4.63 -5.98
N LYS A 235 3.69 4.54 -5.01
CA LYS A 235 3.60 5.11 -3.65
C LYS A 235 2.46 4.59 -2.78
N LEU A 236 1.45 3.95 -3.37
CA LEU A 236 0.40 3.21 -2.70
C LEU A 236 -0.08 2.05 -3.57
N GLY A 237 -0.43 0.92 -2.97
CA GLY A 237 -0.97 -0.20 -3.73
C GLY A 237 -0.77 -1.54 -3.06
N HIS A 238 -1.26 -2.57 -3.74
CA HIS A 238 -0.96 -3.94 -3.42
C HIS A 238 -0.79 -4.77 -4.69
N PHE A 239 -0.06 -5.87 -4.56
CA PHE A 239 -0.02 -6.94 -5.53
C PHE A 239 -0.16 -8.25 -4.78
N VAL A 240 -1.00 -9.14 -5.27
CA VAL A 240 -1.11 -10.51 -4.75
C VAL A 240 -1.12 -11.49 -5.89
N ILE A 241 -0.39 -12.59 -5.70
CA ILE A 241 -0.49 -13.79 -6.52
C ILE A 241 -0.73 -14.98 -5.60
N LYS A 242 -1.67 -15.86 -5.95
CA LYS A 242 -1.89 -17.12 -5.26
C LYS A 242 -1.87 -18.29 -6.23
N SER A 243 -1.18 -19.36 -5.83
CA SER A 243 -1.16 -20.64 -6.51
C SER A 243 -2.31 -21.55 -6.04
N PRO A 244 -2.64 -22.61 -6.82
CA PRO A 244 -3.67 -23.58 -6.44
C PRO A 244 -3.32 -24.40 -5.20
N THR A 245 -2.01 -24.54 -4.91
CA THR A 245 -1.48 -25.29 -3.75
C THR A 245 -1.50 -24.47 -2.45
N GLY A 246 -2.00 -23.23 -2.51
CA GLY A 246 -2.12 -22.33 -1.36
C GLY A 246 -0.93 -21.40 -1.15
N GLU A 247 0.11 -21.47 -1.98
CA GLU A 247 1.22 -20.51 -1.90
C GLU A 247 0.73 -19.12 -2.31
N VAL A 248 1.11 -18.10 -1.54
CA VAL A 248 0.71 -16.72 -1.74
C VAL A 248 1.96 -15.84 -1.71
N GLY A 249 2.12 -15.01 -2.73
CA GLY A 249 2.98 -13.83 -2.70
C GLY A 249 2.12 -12.59 -2.54
N ALA A 250 2.37 -11.79 -1.51
CA ALA A 250 1.60 -10.58 -1.21
C ALA A 250 2.49 -9.39 -0.92
N ILE A 251 2.18 -8.27 -1.55
CA ILE A 251 2.80 -6.97 -1.35
C ILE A 251 1.74 -5.96 -0.99
N CYS A 252 1.96 -5.18 0.06
CA CYS A 252 1.24 -3.96 0.38
C CYS A 252 2.26 -2.84 0.47
N TYR A 253 1.96 -1.68 -0.10
CA TYR A 253 2.80 -0.48 0.05
C TYR A 253 1.89 0.73 0.25
N PHE A 254 2.24 1.58 1.21
CA PHE A 254 1.47 2.76 1.53
C PHE A 254 2.38 3.84 2.11
N PHE A 255 2.79 4.76 1.24
CA PHE A 255 3.61 5.93 1.56
C PHE A 255 4.84 5.61 2.42
N GLY A 256 5.57 4.54 2.06
CA GLY A 256 6.79 4.10 2.76
C GLY A 256 6.56 2.92 3.71
N SER A 257 5.34 2.71 4.18
CA SER A 257 5.00 1.53 4.98
C SER A 257 4.76 0.37 4.02
N TYR A 258 5.34 -0.80 4.28
CA TYR A 258 5.16 -1.93 3.39
C TYR A 258 5.12 -3.29 4.09
N LYS A 259 4.54 -4.26 3.40
CA LYS A 259 4.69 -5.70 3.66
C LYS A 259 5.01 -6.36 2.34
N ASN A 260 6.03 -7.21 2.31
CA ASN A 260 6.33 -8.10 1.21
C ASN A 260 6.50 -9.50 1.80
N LYS A 261 5.53 -10.39 1.57
CA LYS A 261 5.48 -11.72 2.20
C LYS A 261 5.18 -12.79 1.18
N MET A 262 5.90 -13.90 1.30
CA MET A 262 5.53 -15.19 0.71
C MET A 262 5.15 -16.13 1.84
N PHE A 263 4.01 -16.80 1.73
CA PHE A 263 3.49 -17.71 2.75
C PHE A 263 2.56 -18.74 2.11
N LYS A 264 2.09 -19.71 2.89
CA LYS A 264 1.16 -20.75 2.42
C LYS A 264 -0.12 -20.74 3.25
N LEU A 265 -1.26 -20.62 2.59
CA LEU A 265 -2.58 -20.81 3.19
C LEU A 265 -2.88 -22.30 3.28
N LYS A 266 -3.28 -22.75 4.46
CA LYS A 266 -3.86 -24.08 4.68
C LYS A 266 -5.34 -24.08 4.30
N ASN A 267 -5.91 -25.27 4.15
CA ASN A 267 -7.36 -25.41 3.97
C ASN A 267 -8.11 -24.72 5.11
N GLY A 268 -9.14 -23.95 4.78
CA GLY A 268 -9.89 -23.16 5.75
C GLY A 268 -9.22 -21.83 6.11
N GLU A 269 -8.20 -21.37 5.39
CA GLU A 269 -7.54 -20.07 5.66
C GLU A 269 -7.75 -19.05 4.52
N TYR A 270 -7.65 -17.77 4.88
CA TYR A 270 -7.70 -16.65 3.95
C TYR A 270 -6.66 -15.58 4.30
N ALA A 271 -6.35 -14.72 3.33
CA ALA A 271 -5.60 -13.50 3.53
C ALA A 271 -6.32 -12.31 2.89
N ILE A 272 -6.38 -11.19 3.61
CA ILE A 272 -6.80 -9.88 3.08
C ILE A 272 -5.57 -9.03 2.85
N ILE A 273 -5.46 -8.48 1.64
CA ILE A 273 -4.31 -7.76 1.13
C ILE A 273 -4.80 -6.38 0.64
N PRO A 274 -4.91 -5.40 1.55
CA PRO A 274 -5.25 -4.02 1.21
C PRO A 274 -4.02 -3.24 0.73
N ASN A 275 -4.23 -2.06 0.13
CA ASN A 275 -3.09 -1.17 -0.20
C ASN A 275 -2.27 -0.81 1.06
N ASN A 276 -2.93 -0.62 2.20
CA ASN A 276 -2.26 -0.27 3.45
C ASN A 276 -1.85 -1.52 4.25
N PRO A 277 -0.53 -1.77 4.46
CA PRO A 277 -0.03 -2.94 5.17
C PRO A 277 -0.55 -3.09 6.60
N LYS A 278 -0.98 -2.01 7.26
CA LYS A 278 -1.56 -2.05 8.62
C LYS A 278 -2.79 -2.95 8.71
N TYR A 279 -3.56 -3.06 7.62
CA TYR A 279 -4.80 -3.84 7.57
C TYR A 279 -4.63 -5.21 6.92
N PHE A 280 -3.39 -5.57 6.52
CA PHE A 280 -3.09 -6.91 6.05
C PHE A 280 -3.36 -7.93 7.16
N LYS A 281 -4.13 -8.97 6.85
CA LYS A 281 -4.43 -10.04 7.81
C LYS A 281 -4.46 -11.40 7.14
N VAL A 282 -4.02 -12.41 7.86
CA VAL A 282 -4.26 -13.83 7.56
C VAL A 282 -5.18 -14.36 8.66
N GLY A 283 -6.15 -15.18 8.31
CA GLY A 283 -7.12 -15.70 9.27
C GLY A 283 -7.76 -17.00 8.82
N LYS A 284 -8.64 -17.53 9.68
CA LYS A 284 -9.42 -18.74 9.41
C LYS A 284 -10.80 -18.37 8.90
N ILE A 285 -11.26 -19.09 7.88
CA ILE A 285 -12.60 -19.00 7.35
C ILE A 285 -13.58 -19.39 8.47
N LYS A 286 -14.61 -18.55 8.67
CA LYS A 286 -15.64 -18.85 9.67
C LYS A 286 -16.37 -20.15 9.29
N PRO A 287 -16.76 -20.98 10.27
CA PRO A 287 -17.61 -22.13 10.02
C PRO A 287 -18.86 -21.74 9.23
N ASN A 288 -19.33 -22.62 8.36
CA ASN A 288 -20.56 -22.49 7.58
C ASN A 288 -20.61 -21.37 6.51
N LEU A 289 -19.54 -20.62 6.28
CA LEU A 289 -19.47 -19.72 5.13
C LEU A 289 -19.39 -20.55 3.84
N LYS A 290 -20.33 -20.32 2.92
CA LYS A 290 -20.23 -20.87 1.56
C LYS A 290 -19.05 -20.23 0.82
N LEU A 291 -18.56 -20.90 -0.22
CA LEU A 291 -17.35 -20.49 -0.96
C LEU A 291 -17.35 -19.00 -1.34
N ALA A 292 -18.40 -18.53 -2.04
CA ALA A 292 -18.51 -17.12 -2.43
C ALA A 292 -18.58 -16.16 -1.22
N ASP A 293 -19.16 -16.60 -0.11
CA ASP A 293 -19.40 -15.73 1.05
C ASP A 293 -18.10 -15.45 1.83
N VAL A 294 -17.06 -16.26 1.65
CA VAL A 294 -15.73 -16.02 2.24
C VAL A 294 -15.17 -14.67 1.78
N ALA A 295 -15.14 -14.43 0.46
CA ALA A 295 -14.60 -13.20 -0.09
C ALA A 295 -15.46 -11.98 0.29
N ILE A 296 -16.78 -12.11 0.17
CA ILE A 296 -17.74 -11.04 0.46
C ILE A 296 -17.70 -10.66 1.94
N TYR A 297 -17.72 -11.64 2.83
CA TYR A 297 -17.60 -11.39 4.26
C TYR A 297 -16.27 -10.70 4.58
N GLY A 298 -15.15 -11.23 4.07
CA GLY A 298 -13.83 -10.66 4.32
C GLY A 298 -13.70 -9.21 3.87
N LEU A 299 -14.09 -8.91 2.63
CA LEU A 299 -13.99 -7.59 2.01
C LEU A 299 -15.06 -6.60 2.45
N SER A 300 -16.14 -7.04 3.08
CA SER A 300 -17.12 -6.14 3.70
C SER A 300 -16.69 -5.73 5.12
N HIS A 301 -15.91 -6.56 5.81
CA HIS A 301 -15.46 -6.34 7.19
C HIS A 301 -13.99 -5.90 7.34
N ASP A 302 -13.22 -5.79 6.25
CA ASP A 302 -11.90 -5.15 6.35
C ASP A 302 -12.07 -3.65 6.57
N ALA A 303 -11.34 -3.09 7.54
CA ALA A 303 -11.49 -1.70 7.99
C ALA A 303 -10.83 -0.66 7.07
N PHE A 304 -10.12 -1.09 6.03
CA PHE A 304 -9.42 -0.18 5.13
C PHE A 304 -10.38 0.41 4.09
N GLY A 305 -10.06 1.59 3.57
CA GLY A 305 -10.84 2.26 2.52
C GLY A 305 -12.01 3.10 3.05
N THR A 306 -12.46 4.04 2.21
CA THR A 306 -13.50 5.02 2.53
C THR A 306 -14.60 5.03 1.48
N ASN A 307 -14.24 5.05 0.19
CA ASN A 307 -15.17 5.18 -0.92
C ASN A 307 -15.47 3.81 -1.55
N ARG A 308 -15.95 2.88 -0.71
CA ARG A 308 -16.12 1.48 -1.07
C ARG A 308 -17.26 1.34 -2.08
N ARG A 309 -16.93 0.80 -3.25
CA ARG A 309 -17.84 0.60 -4.37
C ARG A 309 -18.17 -0.88 -4.47
N ASN A 310 -17.73 -1.54 -5.53
CA ASN A 310 -18.07 -2.92 -5.82
C ASN A 310 -17.18 -3.87 -5.02
N ILE A 311 -17.78 -4.97 -4.57
CA ILE A 311 -17.06 -6.20 -4.21
C ILE A 311 -17.31 -7.19 -5.34
N MET A 312 -16.26 -7.53 -6.07
CA MET A 312 -16.24 -8.62 -7.05
C MET A 312 -15.75 -9.89 -6.38
N THR A 313 -16.40 -11.01 -6.65
CA THR A 313 -16.10 -12.30 -6.01
C THR A 313 -16.05 -13.42 -7.02
N TYR A 314 -15.05 -14.28 -6.87
CA TYR A 314 -14.77 -15.41 -7.76
C TYR A 314 -14.75 -16.68 -6.91
N SER A 315 -15.78 -17.49 -7.07
CA SER A 315 -15.78 -18.88 -6.58
C SER A 315 -15.11 -19.74 -7.64
N VAL A 316 -13.98 -20.34 -7.30
CA VAL A 316 -13.15 -21.10 -8.22
C VAL A 316 -13.10 -22.55 -7.76
N GLU A 317 -13.40 -23.48 -8.66
CA GLU A 317 -13.40 -24.92 -8.40
C GLU A 317 -12.60 -25.64 -9.50
N ILE A 318 -11.65 -26.48 -9.10
CA ILE A 318 -10.93 -27.36 -10.01
C ILE A 318 -11.70 -28.66 -10.14
N LEU A 319 -12.19 -28.93 -11.35
CA LEU A 319 -12.86 -30.17 -11.70
C LEU A 319 -11.82 -31.18 -12.18
N LEU A 320 -11.68 -32.28 -11.44
CA LEU A 320 -10.85 -33.40 -11.85
C LEU A 320 -11.67 -34.26 -12.83
N LYS A 321 -11.55 -34.05 -14.14
CA LYS A 321 -12.16 -34.95 -15.13
C LYS A 321 -11.27 -36.19 -15.30
N LYS A 322 -11.84 -37.37 -15.05
CA LYS A 322 -11.16 -38.66 -15.14
C LYS A 322 -11.54 -39.34 -16.46
N VAL A 323 -11.00 -38.88 -17.59
CA VAL A 323 -11.08 -39.61 -18.87
C VAL A 323 -9.80 -39.36 -19.68
N ASN A 324 -9.05 -40.44 -19.95
CA ASN A 324 -8.05 -40.69 -21.00
C ASN A 324 -7.10 -39.61 -21.54
N THR A 325 -6.94 -38.45 -20.89
CA THR A 325 -5.74 -37.58 -20.89
C THR A 325 -6.07 -36.35 -20.05
N LYS A 326 -5.30 -36.10 -18.97
CA LYS A 326 -5.54 -35.07 -17.95
C LYS A 326 -5.94 -33.70 -18.54
N ILE A 327 -7.18 -33.27 -18.30
CA ILE A 327 -7.51 -31.84 -18.28
C ILE A 327 -8.27 -31.54 -16.99
N ASN A 328 -7.59 -30.91 -16.04
CA ASN A 328 -8.24 -30.27 -14.90
C ASN A 328 -8.92 -28.99 -15.42
N THR A 329 -10.24 -28.98 -15.56
CA THR A 329 -10.95 -27.75 -15.94
C THR A 329 -11.18 -26.88 -14.70
N THR A 330 -11.13 -25.56 -14.89
CA THR A 330 -11.35 -24.60 -13.80
C THR A 330 -12.71 -23.94 -14.00
N LYS A 331 -13.65 -24.24 -13.11
CA LYS A 331 -14.94 -23.58 -13.08
C LYS A 331 -14.83 -22.30 -12.26
N VAL A 332 -15.24 -21.18 -12.83
CA VAL A 332 -15.30 -19.89 -12.16
C VAL A 332 -16.73 -19.39 -12.16
N THR A 333 -17.26 -19.09 -10.97
CA THR A 333 -18.55 -18.41 -10.78
C THR A 333 -18.31 -17.03 -10.19
N ILE A 334 -18.82 -16.00 -10.87
CA ILE A 334 -18.56 -14.60 -10.57
C ILE A 334 -19.80 -13.98 -9.95
N TYR A 335 -19.61 -13.32 -8.81
CA TYR A 335 -20.65 -12.59 -8.10
C TYR A 335 -20.24 -11.14 -7.89
N ALA A 336 -21.23 -10.28 -7.67
CA ALA A 336 -21.02 -8.90 -7.30
C ALA A 336 -21.97 -8.42 -6.19
N SER A 337 -21.47 -7.49 -5.40
CA SER A 337 -22.19 -6.79 -4.34
C SER A 337 -21.74 -5.33 -4.25
N ASN A 338 -22.57 -4.47 -3.67
CA ASN A 338 -22.15 -3.17 -3.16
C ASN A 338 -21.47 -3.34 -1.80
N GLY A 339 -20.26 -2.83 -1.67
CA GLY A 339 -19.46 -2.92 -0.45
C GLY A 339 -19.93 -2.01 0.69
N ASP A 340 -20.65 -0.92 0.38
CA ASP A 340 -21.39 0.08 1.19
C ASP A 340 -20.78 0.65 2.49
N GLY A 341 -19.83 -0.05 3.10
CA GLY A 341 -19.08 0.39 4.26
C GLY A 341 -19.72 0.17 5.62
N LYS A 342 -20.96 -0.34 5.69
CA LYS A 342 -21.72 -0.34 6.94
C LYS A 342 -21.05 -1.13 8.07
N TYR A 343 -20.39 -2.24 7.74
CA TYR A 343 -19.71 -3.12 8.70
C TYR A 343 -18.45 -2.51 9.32
N VAL A 344 -17.99 -1.37 8.79
CA VAL A 344 -16.78 -0.67 9.23
C VAL A 344 -17.01 0.83 9.43
N GLY A 345 -18.26 1.22 9.64
CA GLY A 345 -18.64 2.60 9.94
C GLY A 345 -18.43 3.58 8.79
N LYS A 346 -18.41 3.11 7.53
CA LYS A 346 -18.34 3.97 6.34
C LYS A 346 -19.73 4.09 5.70
N LYS A 347 -19.95 5.20 4.99
CA LYS A 347 -21.23 5.52 4.34
C LYS A 347 -21.00 5.65 2.83
N SER A 348 -20.98 4.52 2.12
CA SER A 348 -20.73 4.48 0.67
C SER A 348 -21.80 3.70 -0.10
N ALA A 349 -22.99 3.54 0.48
CA ALA A 349 -24.11 2.81 -0.14
C ALA A 349 -24.54 3.34 -1.52
N ASN A 350 -24.31 4.63 -1.78
CA ASN A 350 -24.58 5.29 -3.06
C ASN A 350 -23.47 5.07 -4.10
N LEU A 351 -22.27 4.62 -3.70
CA LEU A 351 -21.13 4.44 -4.59
C LEU A 351 -21.17 3.04 -5.20
N LYS A 352 -21.56 2.95 -6.47
CA LYS A 352 -21.68 1.68 -7.20
C LYS A 352 -21.26 1.88 -8.65
N ASP A 353 -20.66 0.86 -9.23
CA ASP A 353 -20.19 0.83 -10.61
C ASP A 353 -20.95 -0.22 -11.43
N ASN A 354 -21.14 0.03 -12.72
CA ASN A 354 -21.70 -0.97 -13.63
C ASN A 354 -20.67 -2.07 -13.89
N ILE A 355 -21.16 -3.26 -14.25
CA ILE A 355 -20.33 -4.42 -14.56
C ILE A 355 -20.67 -4.89 -15.96
N ILE A 356 -19.66 -5.05 -16.82
CA ILE A 356 -19.80 -5.50 -18.20
C ILE A 356 -19.14 -6.87 -18.28
N TYR A 357 -19.93 -7.93 -18.46
CA TYR A 357 -19.44 -9.30 -18.62
C TYR A 357 -19.74 -9.79 -20.03
N ASN A 358 -18.71 -10.06 -20.82
CA ASN A 358 -18.82 -10.45 -22.24
C ASN A 358 -19.80 -9.57 -23.02
N GLY A 359 -19.66 -8.25 -22.90
CA GLY A 359 -20.53 -7.26 -23.55
C GLY A 359 -21.88 -7.02 -22.88
N LYS A 360 -22.34 -7.91 -21.98
CA LYS A 360 -23.61 -7.73 -21.25
C LYS A 360 -23.42 -6.85 -20.02
N SER A 361 -24.17 -5.75 -19.97
CA SER A 361 -24.14 -4.81 -18.84
C SER A 361 -25.07 -5.25 -17.70
N THR A 362 -24.55 -5.18 -16.48
CA THR A 362 -25.28 -5.26 -15.21
C THR A 362 -25.25 -3.88 -14.57
N SER A 363 -26.42 -3.29 -14.40
CA SER A 363 -26.56 -1.93 -13.87
C SER A 363 -26.08 -1.85 -12.42
N LYS A 364 -25.36 -0.78 -12.08
CA LYS A 364 -24.95 -0.45 -10.71
C LYS A 364 -26.12 -0.44 -9.71
N ASN A 365 -27.33 -0.10 -10.16
CA ASN A 365 -28.51 -0.02 -9.29
C ASN A 365 -29.08 -1.41 -8.93
N SER A 366 -28.74 -2.44 -9.70
CA SER A 366 -29.13 -3.84 -9.40
C SER A 366 -28.24 -4.49 -8.33
N LEU A 367 -27.11 -3.86 -7.98
CA LEU A 367 -26.16 -4.42 -7.02
C LEU A 367 -26.73 -4.35 -5.60
N PRO A 368 -26.99 -5.51 -4.96
CA PRO A 368 -27.43 -5.52 -3.58
C PRO A 368 -26.25 -5.21 -2.66
N THR A 369 -26.57 -4.65 -1.49
CA THR A 369 -25.59 -4.43 -0.44
C THR A 369 -25.09 -5.75 0.15
N ALA A 370 -23.77 -5.86 0.34
CA ALA A 370 -23.14 -7.00 1.00
C ALA A 370 -23.79 -7.28 2.39
N PRO A 371 -23.97 -8.55 2.79
CA PRO A 371 -23.45 -9.76 2.16
C PRO A 371 -24.33 -10.32 1.02
N LYS A 372 -25.45 -9.67 0.68
CA LYS A 372 -26.25 -10.09 -0.48
C LYS A 372 -25.43 -9.90 -1.76
N LYS A 373 -25.66 -10.76 -2.75
CA LYS A 373 -24.91 -10.78 -4.01
C LYS A 373 -25.81 -11.20 -5.16
N ILE A 374 -25.44 -10.78 -6.36
CA ILE A 374 -26.03 -11.27 -7.61
C ILE A 374 -25.02 -12.08 -8.39
N LEU A 375 -25.51 -13.04 -9.17
CA LEU A 375 -24.69 -13.78 -10.12
C LEU A 375 -24.42 -12.88 -11.33
N ILE A 376 -23.14 -12.72 -11.68
CA ILE A 376 -22.71 -11.99 -12.88
C ILE A 376 -22.47 -12.95 -14.04
N GLY A 377 -21.83 -14.09 -13.76
CA GLY A 377 -21.46 -15.02 -14.82
C GLY A 377 -20.87 -16.33 -14.31
N LYS A 378 -20.82 -17.30 -15.21
CA LYS A 378 -20.14 -18.59 -15.03
C LYS A 378 -19.29 -18.84 -16.27
N LEU A 379 -18.14 -19.47 -16.07
CA LEU A 379 -17.30 -19.98 -17.15
C LEU A 379 -16.47 -21.18 -16.70
N GLU A 380 -16.11 -22.03 -17.66
CA GLU A 380 -15.08 -23.05 -17.52
C GLU A 380 -13.89 -22.63 -18.38
N ILE A 381 -12.69 -22.67 -17.80
CA ILE A 381 -11.41 -22.30 -18.42
C ILE A 381 -10.37 -23.40 -18.22
#